data_AF-A0A951E0H9-F1
#
_entry.id   AF-A0A951E0H9-F1
#
_cell.length_a   1.000
_cell.length_b   1.000
_cell.length_c   1.000
_cell.angle_alpha   90.00
_cell.angle_beta   90.00
_cell.angle_gamma   90.00
#
_symmetry.space_group_name_H-M   'P 1'
#
loop_
_entity.id
_entity.type
_entity.pdbx_description
1 polymer ?
#
loop_
_entity_poly.entity_id
_entity_poly.type
_entity_poly.pdbx_seq_one_letter_code
_entity_poly.pdbx_strand_id
1 'polypeptide(L)' 'GSGNFDNRSIRLNDEANLDVLDTDFAAQQIHLFEIDKKRSHEVALSDVAGFHLGNPLDHVADLFSPQL' A
#
# COMPACT_ATOMS: atom_id res chain seq x y z
N GLY A 1 2.69 5.84 -9.65
CA GLY A 1 2.67 5.24 -11.00
C GLY A 1 1.71 4.08 -10.97
N SER A 2 2.05 2.96 -11.59
CA SER A 2 1.18 1.78 -11.65
C SER A 2 1.36 0.80 -10.48
N GLY A 3 2.47 0.87 -9.75
CA GLY A 3 2.80 -0.13 -8.73
C GLY A 3 2.08 0.07 -7.40
N ASN A 4 1.64 -1.04 -6.80
CA ASN A 4 1.16 -1.10 -5.43
C ASN A 4 2.30 -1.46 -4.45
N PHE A 5 2.03 -1.34 -3.14
CA PHE A 5 2.95 -1.78 -2.09
C PHE A 5 2.79 -3.28 -1.77
N ASP A 6 3.08 -4.13 -2.74
CA ASP A 6 3.08 -5.58 -2.56
C ASP A 6 4.26 -6.26 -3.28
N ASN A 7 4.55 -7.51 -2.90
CA ASN A 7 5.69 -8.25 -3.45
C ASN A 7 5.61 -8.44 -4.97
N ARG A 8 4.40 -8.54 -5.51
CA ARG A 8 4.19 -8.82 -6.93
C ARG A 8 4.49 -7.58 -7.78
N SER A 9 4.00 -6.42 -7.37
CA SER A 9 4.27 -5.12 -8.00
C SER A 9 5.76 -4.78 -7.91
N ILE A 10 6.43 -5.18 -6.83
CA ILE A 10 7.87 -4.91 -6.65
C ILE A 10 8.76 -5.87 -7.46
N ARG A 11 8.37 -7.14 -7.66
CA ARG A 11 9.29 -8.19 -8.18
C ARG A 11 8.91 -8.77 -9.54
N LEU A 12 7.64 -8.76 -9.91
CA LEU A 12 7.12 -9.57 -11.03
C LEU A 12 6.42 -8.75 -12.10
N ASN A 13 5.67 -7.73 -11.71
CA ASN A 13 4.98 -6.89 -12.68
C ASN A 13 5.95 -5.93 -13.39
N ASP A 14 5.61 -5.58 -14.62
CA ASP A 14 6.24 -4.46 -15.33
C ASP A 14 5.53 -3.17 -14.93
N GLU A 15 6.15 -2.40 -14.04
CA GLU A 15 5.59 -1.18 -13.46
C GLU A 15 6.16 0.08 -14.11
N ALA A 16 5.31 1.08 -14.33
CA ALA A 16 5.69 2.41 -14.80
C ALA A 16 5.50 3.45 -13.69
N ASN A 17 6.61 3.98 -13.19
CA ASN A 17 6.65 5.08 -12.21
C ASN A 17 7.35 6.29 -12.80
N LEU A 18 6.95 7.48 -12.36
CA LEU A 18 7.47 8.76 -12.83
C LEU A 18 7.75 9.66 -11.63
N ASP A 19 8.97 10.15 -11.55
CA ASP A 19 9.34 11.21 -10.61
C ASP A 19 9.02 12.56 -11.25
N VAL A 20 8.15 13.34 -10.61
CA VAL A 20 7.79 14.69 -11.04
C VAL A 20 8.42 15.69 -10.08
N LEU A 21 9.48 16.36 -10.52
CA LEU A 21 10.21 17.37 -9.74
C LEU A 21 9.68 18.77 -10.05
N ASP A 22 8.42 19.01 -9.71
CA ASP A 22 7.73 20.28 -9.91
C ASP A 22 7.00 20.71 -8.62
N THR A 23 7.22 21.95 -8.21
CA THR A 23 6.70 22.46 -6.92
C THR A 23 5.18 22.60 -6.92
N ASP A 24 4.59 23.01 -8.04
CA ASP A 24 3.14 23.21 -8.13
C ASP A 24 2.43 21.86 -8.17
N PHE A 25 3.00 20.89 -8.90
CA PHE A 25 2.52 19.51 -8.87
C PHE A 25 2.57 18.93 -7.46
N ALA A 26 3.68 19.10 -6.74
CA ALA A 26 3.82 18.63 -5.36
C ALA A 26 2.74 19.25 -4.44
N ALA A 27 2.49 20.55 -4.55
CA ALA A 27 1.46 21.24 -3.78
C ALA A 27 0.05 20.68 -4.06
N GLN A 28 -0.25 20.35 -5.33
CA GLN A 28 -1.53 19.73 -5.70
C GLN A 28 -1.68 18.32 -5.11
N GLN A 29 -0.64 17.49 -5.16
CA GLN A 29 -0.68 16.14 -4.57
C GLN A 29 -0.88 16.19 -3.04
N ILE A 30 -0.22 17.13 -2.35
CA ILE A 30 -0.41 17.34 -0.91
C ILE A 30 -1.87 17.74 -0.61
N HIS A 31 -2.43 18.65 -1.41
CA HIS A 31 -3.82 19.07 -1.22
C HIS A 31 -4.82 17.92 -1.36
N LEU A 32 -4.65 17.08 -2.40
CA LEU A 32 -5.48 15.89 -2.61
C LEU A 32 -5.36 14.90 -1.45
N PHE A 33 -4.13 14.61 -1.01
CA PHE A 33 -3.89 13.74 0.14
C PHE A 33 -4.60 14.24 1.41
N GLU A 34 -4.55 15.54 1.71
CA GLU A 34 -5.21 16.10 2.88
C GLU A 34 -6.75 16.05 2.78
N ILE A 35 -7.32 16.14 1.58
CA ILE A 35 -8.76 15.93 1.36
C ILE A 35 -9.14 14.49 1.69
N ASP A 36 -8.37 13.52 1.18
CA ASP A 36 -8.65 12.10 1.36
C ASP A 36 -8.45 11.67 2.82
N LYS A 37 -7.43 12.21 3.48
CA LYS A 37 -7.19 12.00 4.91
C LYS A 37 -8.36 12.48 5.77
N LYS A 38 -8.93 13.66 5.47
CA LYS A 38 -10.10 14.19 6.20
C LYS A 38 -11.36 13.33 6.04
N ARG A 39 -11.46 12.55 4.96
CA ARG A 39 -12.56 11.63 4.69
C ARG A 39 -12.31 10.22 5.23
N SER A 40 -11.10 9.95 5.69
CA SER A 40 -10.68 8.66 6.24
C SER A 40 -10.91 8.61 7.74
N HIS A 41 -10.81 7.40 8.31
CA HIS A 41 -10.78 7.21 9.76
C HIS A 41 -9.47 6.53 10.16
N GLU A 42 -9.04 6.75 11.39
CA GLU A 42 -7.90 6.07 11.96
C GLU A 42 -8.25 4.61 12.26
N VAL A 43 -7.33 3.70 11.95
CA VAL A 43 -7.50 2.26 12.17
C VAL A 43 -6.43 1.80 13.15
N ALA A 44 -6.85 1.30 14.31
CA ALA A 44 -5.98 0.65 15.28
C ALA A 44 -5.96 -0.88 15.05
N LEU A 45 -4.92 -1.56 15.55
CA LEU A 45 -4.81 -3.02 15.43
C LEU A 45 -6.03 -3.76 16.02
N SER A 46 -6.62 -3.23 17.09
CA SER A 46 -7.85 -3.75 17.70
C SER A 46 -9.05 -3.73 16.75
N ASP A 47 -9.10 -2.77 15.83
CA ASP A 47 -10.20 -2.60 14.87
C ASP A 47 -10.10 -3.63 13.73
N VAL A 48 -8.91 -4.19 13.53
CA VAL A 48 -8.60 -5.19 12.51
C VAL A 48 -8.63 -6.62 13.08
N ALA A 49 -8.84 -6.81 14.39
CA ALA A 49 -8.79 -8.10 15.08
C ALA A 49 -9.87 -9.13 14.63
N GLY A 50 -10.81 -8.72 13.77
CA GLY A 50 -11.73 -9.62 13.07
C GLY A 50 -11.17 -10.24 11.78
N PHE A 51 -10.03 -9.77 11.28
CA PHE A 51 -9.22 -10.54 10.33
C PHE A 51 -8.62 -11.69 11.14
N HIS A 52 -9.13 -12.89 10.95
CA HIS A 52 -8.50 -14.11 11.48
C HIS A 52 -7.04 -14.14 10.99
N LEU A 53 -6.10 -13.64 11.80
CA LEU A 53 -4.72 -14.08 11.72
C LEU A 53 -4.74 -15.55 12.14
N GLY A 54 -4.90 -16.42 11.14
CA GLY A 54 -4.48 -17.81 11.24
C GLY A 54 -3.06 -17.85 11.79
N ASN A 55 -2.76 -18.95 12.48
CA ASN A 55 -1.51 -19.28 13.14
C ASN A 55 -0.30 -18.49 12.56
N PRO A 56 0.57 -17.82 13.35
CA PRO A 56 1.67 -16.99 12.84
C PRO A 56 2.58 -17.65 11.79
N LEU A 57 2.55 -18.98 11.67
CA LEU A 57 3.20 -19.75 10.61
C LEU A 57 2.59 -19.54 9.22
N ASP A 58 1.29 -19.25 9.11
CA ASP A 58 0.57 -19.03 7.84
C ASP A 58 1.04 -17.74 7.16
N HIS A 59 1.36 -16.69 7.94
CA HIS A 59 1.92 -15.43 7.42
C HIS A 59 3.36 -15.57 6.92
N VAL A 60 4.15 -16.50 7.49
CA VAL A 60 5.50 -16.79 7.01
C VAL A 60 5.41 -17.62 5.73
N ALA A 61 4.45 -18.55 5.63
CA ALA A 61 4.21 -19.29 4.40
C ALA A 61 3.90 -18.34 3.23
N ASP A 62 3.06 -17.32 3.42
CA ASP A 62 2.73 -16.32 2.37
C ASP A 62 3.91 -15.45 1.92
N LEU A 63 4.91 -15.23 2.78
CA LEU A 63 6.16 -14.56 2.40
C LEU A 63 7.03 -15.42 1.48
N PHE A 64 6.91 -16.75 1.55
CA PHE A 64 7.68 -17.72 0.75
C PHE A 64 6.85 -18.43 -0.32
N SER A 65 5.53 -18.22 -0.35
CA SER A 65 4.64 -18.72 -1.40
C SER A 65 5.08 -18.14 -2.74
N PRO A 66 5.39 -18.98 -3.74
CA PRO A 66 5.64 -18.49 -5.08
C PRO A 66 4.34 -17.89 -5.60
N GLN A 67 4.30 -16.56 -5.70
CA GLN A 67 3.24 -15.85 -6.43
C GLN A 67 3.46 -16.13 -7.93
N LEU A 68 2.93 -17.25 -8.40
CA LEU A 68 2.78 -17.56 -9.84
C LEU A 68 1.57 -16.80 -10.42
#